data_AF-A0A5C6FYR6-F1
#
_entry.id   AF-A0A5C6FYR6-F1
#
_cell.length_a   1.000
_cell.length_b   1.000
_cell.length_c   1.000
_cell.angle_alpha   90.00
_cell.angle_beta   90.00
_cell.angle_gamma   90.00
#
_symmetry.space_group_name_H-M   'P 1'
#
loop_
_entity.id
_entity.type
_entity.pdbx_description
1 polymer ?
#
loop_
_entity_poly.entity_id
_entity_poly.type
_entity_poly.pdbx_seq_one_letter_code
_entity_poly.pdbx_strand_id
1 'polypeptide(L)'
;MSEASAAALYAMSGVLIGVSVITVTMRFYARRCQKAPLLADDWLLIPSLITFIGTCACIFYGGHIQVFGYSTHDFTPEQLKATKERSAKVFAPLTPYSK
;
A
#
# COMPACT_ATOMS: atom_id res chain seq x y z
N MET A 1 -11.17 11.42 5.84
CA MET A 1 -9.70 11.63 5.84
C MET A 1 -9.46 12.95 5.15
N SER A 2 -8.68 13.87 5.74
CA SER A 2 -8.32 15.14 5.10
C SER A 2 -7.27 14.88 4.01
N GLU A 3 -7.20 15.71 2.96
CA GLU A 3 -6.18 15.61 1.90
C GLU A 3 -4.76 15.54 2.46
N ALA A 4 -4.51 16.29 3.54
CA ALA A 4 -3.25 16.28 4.28
C ALA A 4 -2.88 14.89 4.80
N SER A 5 -3.88 14.08 5.20
CA SER A 5 -3.65 12.71 5.68
C SER A 5 -3.27 11.76 4.54
N ALA A 6 -3.82 11.96 3.33
CA ALA A 6 -3.46 11.14 2.17
C ALA A 6 -2.02 11.47 1.70
N ALA A 7 -1.68 12.76 1.62
CA ALA A 7 -0.33 13.21 1.29
C ALA A 7 0.72 12.67 2.28
N ALA A 8 0.43 12.72 3.58
CA ALA A 8 1.30 12.15 4.61
C ALA A 8 1.51 10.64 4.44
N LEU A 9 0.46 9.92 3.99
CA LEU A 9 0.51 8.47 3.80
C LEU A 9 1.45 8.08 2.64
N TYR A 10 1.44 8.82 1.52
CA TYR A 10 2.37 8.60 0.41
C TYR A 10 3.80 8.98 0.76
N ALA A 11 3.99 10.08 1.49
CA ALA A 11 5.30 10.50 1.95
C ALA A 11 5.92 9.44 2.87
N MET A 12 5.14 8.95 3.83
CA MET A 12 5.54 7.88 4.74
C MET A 12 5.86 6.59 3.97
N SER A 13 4.98 6.14 3.07
CA SER A 13 5.21 4.90 2.33
C SER A 13 6.47 4.95 1.48
N GLY A 14 6.76 6.08 0.83
CA GLY A 14 8.00 6.28 0.07
C GLY A 14 9.26 6.20 0.94
N VAL A 15 9.28 6.95 2.05
CA VAL A 15 10.45 6.98 2.96
C VAL A 15 10.68 5.63 3.62
N LEU A 16 9.62 4.96 4.09
CA LEU A 16 9.73 3.67 4.76
C LEU A 16 10.23 2.55 3.84
N ILE A 17 9.87 2.54 2.55
CA ILE A 17 10.47 1.61 1.58
C ILE A 17 11.99 1.83 1.52
N GLY A 18 12.42 3.08 1.36
CA GLY A 18 13.85 3.39 1.27
C GLY A 18 14.62 2.95 2.51
N VAL A 19 14.14 3.34 3.70
CA VAL A 19 14.79 3.00 4.97
C VAL A 19 14.76 1.50 5.22
N SER A 20 13.67 0.80 4.89
CA SER A 20 13.60 -0.66 5.08
C SER A 20 14.60 -1.39 4.19
N VAL A 21 14.71 -1.05 2.90
CA VAL A 21 15.68 -1.66 2.00
C VAL A 21 17.11 -1.46 2.50
N ILE A 22 17.46 -0.23 2.92
CA ILE A 22 18.78 0.09 3.49
C ILE A 22 19.03 -0.71 4.77
N THR A 23 18.04 -0.81 5.65
CA THR A 23 18.17 -1.53 6.92
C THR A 23 18.40 -3.03 6.69
N VAL A 24 17.66 -3.63 5.75
CA VAL A 24 17.81 -5.04 5.40
C VAL A 24 19.19 -5.30 4.78
N THR A 25 19.61 -4.50 3.80
CA THR A 25 20.95 -4.63 3.19
C THR A 25 22.06 -4.43 4.21
N MET A 26 21.96 -3.41 5.06
CA MET A 26 22.95 -3.17 6.10
C MET A 26 23.02 -4.31 7.11
N ARG A 27 21.89 -4.95 7.44
CA ARG A 27 21.88 -6.13 8.32
C ARG A 27 22.62 -7.31 7.68
N PHE A 28 22.36 -7.59 6.40
CA PHE A 28 23.11 -8.62 5.67
C PHE A 28 24.60 -8.29 5.58
N TYR A 29 24.94 -7.03 5.32
CA TYR A 29 26.33 -6.57 5.25
C TYR A 29 27.04 -6.71 6.61
N ALA A 30 26.42 -6.27 7.71
CA ALA A 30 26.97 -6.39 9.05
C ALA A 30 27.22 -7.86 9.43
N ARG A 31 26.30 -8.77 9.09
CA ARG A 31 26.48 -10.21 9.34
C ARG A 31 27.58 -10.82 8.48
N ARG A 32 27.76 -10.37 7.24
CA ARG A 32 28.91 -10.74 6.39
C ARG A 32 30.23 -10.28 7.03
N CYS A 33 30.30 -9.06 7.57
CA CYS A 33 31.49 -8.56 8.25
C CYS A 33 31.79 -9.31 9.56
N GLN A 34 30.76 -9.68 10.32
CA GLN A 34 30.89 -10.41 11.59
C GLN A 34 31.18 -11.91 11.42
N LYS A 35 31.16 -12.45 10.19
CA LYS A 35 31.30 -13.89 9.89
C LYS A 35 30.30 -14.77 10.66
N ALA A 36 29.18 -14.19 11.07
CA ALA A 36 28.15 -14.91 11.80
C ALA A 36 27.35 -15.81 10.84
N PRO A 37 26.92 -17.00 11.27
CA PRO A 37 26.05 -17.85 10.46
C PRO A 37 24.72 -17.14 10.19
N LEU A 38 24.24 -17.25 8.94
CA LEU A 38 22.91 -16.78 8.55
C LEU A 38 21.87 -17.57 9.34
N LEU A 39 21.24 -16.90 10.29
CA LEU A 39 20.26 -17.50 11.17
C LEU A 39 18.89 -17.48 10.48
N ALA A 40 17.97 -18.38 10.85
CA ALA A 40 16.60 -18.41 10.31
C ALA A 40 15.90 -17.04 10.36
N ASP A 41 16.26 -16.20 11.33
CA ASP A 41 15.82 -14.82 11.47
C ASP A 41 16.13 -13.93 10.24
N ASP A 42 17.28 -14.13 9.56
CA ASP A 42 17.61 -13.36 8.35
C ASP A 42 16.83 -13.83 7.13
N TRP A 43 16.42 -15.09 7.10
CA TRP A 43 15.57 -15.64 6.04
C TRP A 43 14.13 -15.13 6.12
N LEU A 44 13.63 -14.80 7.31
CA LEU A 44 12.32 -14.16 7.50
C LEU A 44 12.32 -12.68 7.08
N LEU A 45 13.49 -12.08 6.96
CA LEU A 45 13.68 -10.67 6.62
C LEU A 45 13.46 -10.38 5.12
N ILE A 46 13.73 -11.37 4.26
CA ILE A 46 13.49 -11.27 2.82
C ILE A 46 11.98 -11.25 2.49
N PRO A 47 11.14 -12.20 2.96
CA PRO A 47 9.70 -12.19 2.68
C PRO A 47 8.98 -11.03 3.38
N SER A 48 9.47 -10.57 4.54
CA SER A 48 8.90 -9.40 5.20
C SER A 48 9.14 -8.13 4.37
N LEU A 49 10.35 -7.93 3.82
CA LEU A 49 10.63 -6.82 2.89
C LEU A 49 9.73 -6.88 1.65
N ILE A 50 9.56 -8.06 1.04
CA ILE A 50 8.71 -8.24 -0.15
C ILE A 50 7.26 -7.88 0.17
N THR A 51 6.74 -8.36 1.30
CA THR A 51 5.36 -8.08 1.73
C THR A 51 5.15 -6.61 2.07
N PHE A 52 6.17 -5.96 2.65
CA PHE A 52 6.16 -4.53 2.92
C PHE A 52 6.13 -3.71 1.64
N ILE A 53 6.95 -4.05 0.64
CA ILE A 53 6.92 -3.43 -0.70
C ILE A 53 5.53 -3.60 -1.34
N GLY A 54 4.94 -4.80 -1.23
CA GLY A 54 3.59 -5.07 -1.72
C GLY A 54 2.53 -4.19 -1.04
N THR A 55 2.63 -4.01 0.28
CA THR A 55 1.71 -3.15 1.04
C THR A 55 1.81 -1.70 0.58
N CYS A 56 3.04 -1.19 0.39
CA CYS A 56 3.22 0.15 -0.13
C CYS A 56 2.73 0.29 -1.58
N ALA A 57 2.91 -0.72 -2.43
CA ALA A 57 2.35 -0.74 -3.78
C ALA A 57 0.81 -0.66 -3.77
N CYS A 58 0.14 -1.37 -2.85
CA CYS A 58 -1.30 -1.26 -2.66
C CYS A 58 -1.74 0.14 -2.23
N ILE A 59 -0.95 0.82 -1.39
CA ILE A 59 -1.21 2.20 -0.98
C ILE A 59 -1.14 3.15 -2.19
N PHE A 60 -0.09 3.04 -3.02
CA PHE A 60 0.04 3.86 -4.22
C PHE A 60 -1.07 3.57 -5.25
N TYR A 61 -1.41 2.29 -5.45
CA TYR A 61 -2.51 1.90 -6.32
C TYR A 61 -3.86 2.43 -5.80
N GLY A 62 -4.12 2.30 -4.49
CA GLY A 62 -5.31 2.85 -3.83
C GLY A 62 -5.43 4.37 -3.99
N GLY A 63 -4.29 5.06 -4.08
CA GLY A 63 -4.23 6.46 -4.45
C GLY A 63 -4.64 6.77 -5.88
N HIS A 64 -4.15 5.97 -6.83
CA HIS A 64 -4.53 6.09 -8.23
C HIS A 64 -6.04 5.90 -8.45
N ILE A 65 -6.68 5.01 -7.68
CA ILE A 65 -8.14 4.81 -7.71
C ILE A 65 -8.90 5.72 -6.73
N GLN A 66 -8.25 6.74 -6.17
CA GLN A 66 -8.85 7.78 -5.31
C GLN A 66 -9.61 7.23 -4.09
N VAL A 67 -9.14 6.12 -3.50
CA VAL A 67 -9.79 5.47 -2.35
C VAL A 67 -9.52 6.20 -1.03
N PHE A 68 -8.40 6.92 -0.93
CA PHE A 68 -7.96 7.56 0.31
C PHE A 68 -8.11 9.09 0.24
N GLY A 69 -8.95 9.65 1.11
CA GLY A 69 -9.01 11.09 1.36
C GLY A 69 -9.80 11.94 0.36
N TYR A 70 -10.36 11.36 -0.70
CA TYR A 70 -11.22 12.09 -1.63
C TYR A 70 -12.65 12.21 -1.08
N SER A 71 -13.17 13.44 -1.04
CA SER A 71 -14.57 13.70 -0.74
C SER A 71 -15.40 13.53 -2.02
N THR A 72 -16.63 13.03 -1.93
CA THR A 72 -17.54 12.90 -3.08
C THR A 72 -17.79 14.22 -3.84
N HIS A 73 -17.40 15.35 -3.25
CA HIS A 73 -17.47 16.69 -3.84
C HIS A 73 -16.31 17.06 -4.77
N ASP A 74 -15.17 16.35 -4.73
CA ASP A 74 -13.96 16.67 -5.51
C ASP A 74 -13.88 15.91 -6.84
N PHE A 75 -14.83 15.02 -7.09
CA PHE A 75 -14.92 14.27 -8.34
C PHE A 75 -15.65 15.10 -9.40
N THR A 76 -15.03 15.25 -10.58
CA THR A 76 -15.72 15.71 -11.80
C THR A 76 -16.98 14.86 -12.01
N PRO A 77 -18.12 15.41 -12.47
CA PRO A 77 -19.40 14.67 -12.57
C PRO A 77 -19.30 13.35 -13.38
N GLU A 78 -18.33 13.24 -14.28
CA GLU A 78 -18.03 12.03 -15.04
C GLU A 78 -17.38 10.92 -14.19
N GLN A 79 -16.46 11.28 -13.28
CA GLN A 79 -15.79 10.33 -12.38
C GLN A 79 -16.76 9.77 -11.33
N LEU A 80 -17.77 10.55 -10.91
CA LEU A 80 -18.85 10.08 -10.05
C LEU A 80 -19.71 9.02 -10.73
N LYS A 81 -20.06 9.21 -12.01
CA LYS A 81 -20.82 8.22 -12.77
C LYS A 81 -20.02 6.93 -12.95
N ALA A 82 -18.75 7.04 -13.36
CA ALA A 82 -17.88 5.88 -13.52
C ALA A 82 -17.65 5.12 -12.21
N THR A 83 -17.49 5.83 -11.09
CA THR A 83 -17.34 5.22 -9.76
C THR A 83 -18.63 4.57 -9.28
N LYS A 84 -19.79 5.24 -9.47
CA LYS A 84 -21.11 4.67 -9.15
C LYS A 84 -21.40 3.43 -9.98
N GLU A 85 -21.09 3.44 -11.28
CA GLU A 85 -21.25 2.26 -12.15
C GLU A 85 -20.28 1.14 -11.80
N ARG A 86 -19.02 1.45 -11.46
CA ARG A 86 -18.05 0.45 -11.00
C ARG A 86 -18.48 -0.18 -9.69
N SER A 87 -18.92 0.63 -8.72
CA SER A 87 -19.51 0.14 -7.47
C SER A 87 -20.77 -0.67 -7.74
N ALA A 88 -21.69 -0.21 -8.59
CA ALA A 88 -22.90 -0.94 -8.93
C ALA A 88 -22.58 -2.32 -9.54
N LYS A 89 -21.58 -2.44 -10.42
CA LYS A 89 -21.17 -3.73 -11.00
C LYS A 89 -20.51 -4.67 -9.97
N VAL A 90 -19.77 -4.12 -9.01
CA VAL A 90 -19.10 -4.89 -7.95
C VAL A 90 -20.08 -5.32 -6.86
N PHE A 91 -21.08 -4.50 -6.53
CA PHE A 91 -22.08 -4.76 -5.49
C PHE A 91 -23.37 -5.42 -6.02
N ALA A 92 -23.68 -5.35 -7.31
CA ALA A 92 -24.82 -6.04 -7.93
C ALA A 92 -24.87 -7.57 -7.64
N PRO A 93 -23.75 -8.33 -7.65
CA PRO A 93 -23.80 -9.74 -7.28
C PRO A 93 -23.95 -10.00 -5.78
N LEU A 94 -23.89 -8.96 -4.92
CA LEU A 94 -23.92 -9.07 -3.45
C LEU A 94 -25.27 -8.69 -2.82
N THR A 95 -26.28 -8.35 -3.61
CA THR A 95 -27.65 -8.11 -3.11
C THR A 95 -28.56 -9.30 -3.40
N PRO A 96 -28.63 -10.33 -2.52
CA PRO A 96 -29.61 -11.40 -2.64
C PRO A 96 -31.01 -11.05 -2.11
N TYR A 97 -31.35 -9.78 -1.83
CA TYR A 97 -32.69 -9.46 -1.31
C TYR A 97 -33.15 -8.03 -1.64
N SER A 98 -34.17 -7.93 -2.50
CA SER A 98 -35.15 -6.83 -2.56
C SER A 98 -36.21 -7.20 -3.62
N LYS A 99 -37.20 -8.00 -3.22
CA LYS A 99 -38.54 -7.99 -3.84
C LYS A 99 -39.33 -6.84 -3.25
#